data_AF-A0A938T031-F1
#
_entry.id   AF-A0A938T031-F1
#
_cell.length_a   1.000
_cell.length_b   1.000
_cell.length_c   1.000
_cell.angle_alpha   90.00
_cell.angle_beta   90.00
_cell.angle_gamma   90.00
#
_symmetry.space_group_name_H-M   'P 1'
#
loop_
_entity.id
_entity.type
_entity.pdbx_description
1 polymer ?
#
loop_
_entity_poly.entity_id
_entity_poly.type
_entity_poly.pdbx_seq_one_letter_code
_entity_poly.pdbx_strand_id
1 'polypeptide(L)'
;MGFFDRLKEGLTKTRKSFVERVDSIFTGRKIDEETLEELEEILITSDVGTKASAEIIKTIREKSEKGEVSDVDSVKELLKKEMVSILGNSQPIMVYGDKPFVILAIGVNGVGKTTTIGKLAHRFYSQGLSVLLAAGDTFRAAGIEQLEIWAKRANAQLVKHQSGSDPAAVAFDAIAAARHRDVDVVIVDTAGRLHTKSPLMEELKKVKRVIEKAMTGAPQEVLLVVDATTGQNALRQAEMFNNAIGVTGVALTKLDGTAKGGIVFAIRKDFGIPVRLIGIGEKIDDLQDFNPQEFVEALFS
;
A
#
# COMPACT_ATOMS: atom_id res chain seq x y z
N MET A 1 -13.92 6.77 -19.43
CA MET A 1 -12.71 7.17 -18.71
C MET A 1 -12.05 5.89 -18.21
N GLY A 2 -10.85 5.59 -18.71
CA GLY A 2 -10.11 4.38 -18.32
C GLY A 2 -9.56 4.49 -16.90
N PHE A 3 -8.97 3.41 -16.37
CA PHE A 3 -8.32 3.48 -15.06
C PHE A 3 -7.13 4.44 -15.05
N PHE A 4 -6.30 4.41 -16.09
CA PHE A 4 -5.15 5.31 -16.21
C PHE A 4 -5.58 6.79 -16.16
N ASP A 5 -6.71 7.15 -16.76
CA ASP A 5 -7.27 8.51 -16.66
C ASP A 5 -7.65 8.86 -15.21
N ARG A 6 -8.26 7.92 -14.47
CA ARG A 6 -8.61 8.11 -13.06
C ARG A 6 -7.38 8.15 -12.16
N LEU A 7 -6.34 7.38 -12.47
CA LEU A 7 -5.05 7.43 -11.77
C LEU A 7 -4.38 8.78 -11.98
N LYS A 8 -4.35 9.29 -13.21
CA LYS A 8 -3.89 10.66 -13.53
C LYS A 8 -4.68 11.71 -12.76
N GLU A 9 -6.01 11.57 -12.75
CA GLU A 9 -6.89 12.48 -11.99
C GLU A 9 -6.53 12.46 -10.50
N GLY A 10 -6.41 11.26 -9.91
CA GLY A 10 -6.05 11.10 -8.51
C GLY A 10 -4.67 11.67 -8.16
N LEU A 11 -3.69 11.55 -9.07
CA LEU A 11 -2.34 12.07 -8.88
C LEU A 11 -2.17 13.55 -9.26
N THR A 12 -3.23 14.23 -9.71
CA THR A 12 -3.15 15.63 -10.21
C THR A 12 -2.48 16.56 -9.20
N LYS A 13 -2.79 16.44 -7.91
CA LYS A 13 -2.20 17.29 -6.86
C LYS A 13 -0.71 17.00 -6.67
N THR A 14 -0.31 15.73 -6.65
CA THR A 14 1.09 15.31 -6.58
C THR A 14 1.85 15.81 -7.80
N ARG A 15 1.29 15.62 -9.00
CA ARG A 15 1.90 16.07 -10.26
C ARG A 15 2.18 17.57 -10.26
N LYS A 16 1.16 18.40 -9.97
CA LYS A 16 1.35 19.86 -9.91
C LYS A 16 2.41 20.26 -8.89
N SER A 17 2.41 19.63 -7.72
CA SER A 17 3.39 19.91 -6.68
C SER A 17 4.81 19.42 -6.99
N PHE A 18 4.99 18.47 -7.91
CA PHE A 18 6.27 17.82 -8.17
C PHE A 18 6.84 18.21 -9.53
N VAL A 19 6.10 17.91 -10.61
CA VAL A 19 6.56 18.08 -11.99
C VAL A 19 6.77 19.55 -12.33
N GLU A 20 5.86 20.45 -11.92
CA GLU A 20 6.02 21.88 -12.19
C GLU A 20 7.30 22.45 -11.52
N ARG A 21 7.67 21.91 -10.36
CA ARG A 21 8.92 22.31 -9.68
C ARG A 21 10.15 21.73 -10.39
N VAL A 22 10.10 20.47 -10.83
CA VAL A 22 11.19 19.85 -11.61
C VAL A 22 11.44 20.64 -12.90
N ASP A 23 10.38 21.04 -13.62
CA ASP A 23 10.47 21.84 -14.84
C ASP A 23 11.13 23.20 -14.57
N SER A 24 10.78 23.82 -13.45
CA SER A 24 11.30 25.14 -13.08
C SER A 24 12.80 25.14 -12.78
N ILE A 25 13.36 24.04 -12.22
CA ILE A 25 14.79 23.95 -11.91
C ILE A 25 15.63 24.08 -13.17
N PHE A 26 15.29 23.33 -14.22
CA PHE A 26 16.15 23.19 -15.39
C PHE A 26 15.82 24.17 -16.51
N THR A 27 14.79 25.00 -16.35
CA THR A 27 14.42 26.01 -17.35
C THR A 27 15.53 27.07 -17.46
N GLY A 28 16.30 27.01 -18.55
CA GLY A 28 17.39 27.96 -18.82
C GLY A 28 18.65 27.77 -17.97
N ARG A 29 18.74 26.68 -17.19
CA ARG A 29 19.89 26.33 -16.35
C ARG A 29 20.58 25.07 -16.86
N LYS A 30 21.87 24.92 -16.56
CA LYS A 30 22.64 23.70 -16.87
C LYS A 30 22.40 22.67 -15.79
N ILE A 31 22.70 21.41 -16.10
CA ILE A 31 22.73 20.34 -15.11
C ILE A 31 24.07 20.41 -14.39
N ASP A 32 24.06 21.03 -13.22
CA ASP A 32 25.21 21.19 -12.32
C ASP A 32 24.82 20.85 -10.87
N GLU A 33 25.78 20.90 -9.94
CA GLU A 33 25.55 20.53 -8.55
C GLU A 33 24.42 21.34 -7.89
N GLU A 34 24.28 22.63 -8.23
CA GLU A 34 23.21 23.47 -7.65
C GLU A 34 21.83 22.95 -8.10
N THR A 35 21.64 22.69 -9.39
CA THR A 35 20.37 22.13 -9.89
C THR A 35 20.08 20.72 -9.36
N LEU A 36 21.11 19.91 -9.10
CA LEU A 36 20.95 18.58 -8.54
C LEU A 36 20.58 18.61 -7.05
N GLU A 37 21.15 19.52 -6.27
CA GLU A 37 20.77 19.74 -4.86
C GLU A 37 19.31 20.21 -4.75
N GLU A 38 18.89 21.14 -5.61
CA GLU A 38 17.48 21.58 -5.69
C GLU A 38 16.54 20.42 -6.04
N LEU A 39 16.94 19.57 -7.00
CA LEU A 39 16.14 18.40 -7.37
C LEU A 39 16.03 17.40 -6.20
N GLU A 40 17.12 17.20 -5.45
CA GLU A 40 17.11 16.37 -4.23
C GLU A 40 16.11 16.89 -3.20
N GLU A 41 16.11 18.20 -2.97
CA GLU A 41 15.17 18.84 -2.05
C GLU A 41 13.71 18.63 -2.50
N ILE A 42 13.42 18.77 -3.80
CA ILE A 42 12.08 18.48 -4.33
C ILE A 42 11.68 17.03 -4.06
N LEU A 43 12.56 16.06 -4.33
CA LEU A 43 12.27 14.63 -4.13
C LEU A 43 11.95 14.35 -2.65
N ILE A 44 12.78 14.87 -1.73
CA ILE A 44 12.59 14.70 -0.29
C ILE A 44 11.29 15.34 0.17
N THR A 45 11.04 16.60 -0.22
CA THR A 45 9.81 17.33 0.17
C THR A 45 8.55 16.72 -0.42
N SER A 46 8.67 15.92 -1.48
CA SER A 46 7.58 15.16 -2.11
C SER A 46 7.39 13.77 -1.51
N ASP A 47 8.01 13.49 -0.35
CA ASP A 47 7.96 12.23 0.39
C ASP A 47 8.60 11.02 -0.33
N VAL A 48 9.48 11.22 -1.33
CA VAL A 48 10.25 10.14 -2.00
C VAL A 48 11.22 9.45 -1.03
N GLY A 49 11.65 10.16 0.01
CA GLY A 49 12.56 9.65 1.05
C GLY A 49 14.02 9.92 0.72
N THR A 50 14.84 10.08 1.77
CA THR A 50 16.24 10.53 1.63
C THR A 50 17.09 9.52 0.87
N LYS A 51 17.00 8.22 1.17
CA LYS A 51 17.81 7.19 0.50
C LYS A 51 17.48 7.04 -0.98
N ALA A 52 16.18 7.07 -1.31
CA ALA A 52 15.72 6.99 -2.70
C ALA A 52 16.12 8.24 -3.48
N SER A 53 15.99 9.43 -2.88
CA SER A 53 16.40 10.69 -3.51
C SER A 53 17.90 10.71 -3.77
N ALA A 54 18.73 10.38 -2.77
CA ALA A 54 20.18 10.34 -2.92
C ALA A 54 20.65 9.35 -4.02
N GLU A 55 19.98 8.19 -4.14
CA GLU A 55 20.27 7.23 -5.21
C GLU A 55 19.93 7.79 -6.60
N ILE A 56 18.75 8.39 -6.75
CA ILE A 56 18.32 9.02 -8.00
C ILE A 56 19.32 10.11 -8.42
N ILE A 57 19.65 11.01 -7.50
CA ILE A 57 20.55 12.14 -7.77
C ILE A 57 21.95 11.66 -8.12
N LYS A 58 22.45 10.64 -7.42
CA LYS A 58 23.74 10.02 -7.75
C LYS A 58 23.75 9.49 -9.19
N THR A 59 22.71 8.76 -9.62
CA THR A 59 22.64 8.24 -10.99
C THR A 59 22.56 9.36 -12.03
N ILE A 60 21.77 10.41 -11.76
CA ILE A 60 21.66 11.57 -12.67
C ILE A 60 23.01 12.29 -12.80
N ARG A 61 23.72 12.53 -11.67
CA ARG A 61 25.06 13.13 -11.65
C ARG A 61 26.03 12.34 -12.53
N GLU A 62 26.16 11.03 -12.28
CA GLU A 62 27.10 10.17 -13.00
C GLU A 62 26.83 10.12 -14.51
N LYS A 63 25.56 10.20 -14.94
CA LYS A 63 25.19 10.21 -16.36
C LYS A 63 25.35 11.59 -17.02
N SER A 64 25.12 12.66 -16.27
CA SER A 64 25.39 14.03 -16.71
C SER A 64 26.88 14.24 -16.97
N GLU A 65 27.76 13.78 -16.06
CA GLU A 65 29.22 13.87 -16.21
C GLU A 65 29.75 13.11 -17.45
N LYS A 66 29.06 12.04 -17.86
CA LYS A 66 29.36 11.27 -19.07
C LYS A 66 28.78 11.87 -20.35
N GLY A 67 27.99 12.94 -20.25
CA GLY A 67 27.29 13.54 -21.38
C GLY A 67 26.12 12.71 -21.92
N GLU A 68 25.62 11.74 -21.16
CA GLU A 68 24.45 10.92 -21.53
C GLU A 68 23.12 11.64 -21.27
N VAL A 69 23.15 12.69 -20.44
CA VAL A 69 22.00 13.53 -20.07
C VAL A 69 22.44 14.98 -20.17
N SER A 70 21.75 15.78 -20.96
CA SER A 70 22.19 17.13 -21.31
C SER A 70 21.08 18.18 -21.34
N ASP A 71 19.82 17.77 -21.19
CA ASP A 71 18.65 18.64 -21.23
C ASP A 71 17.57 18.19 -20.26
N VAL A 72 16.54 19.02 -20.09
CA VAL A 72 15.45 18.78 -19.12
C VAL A 72 14.70 17.49 -19.41
N ASP A 73 14.47 17.19 -20.69
CA ASP A 73 13.70 16.02 -21.10
C ASP A 73 14.48 14.72 -20.83
N SER A 74 15.79 14.71 -21.09
CA SER A 74 16.66 13.58 -20.74
C SER A 74 16.79 13.39 -19.23
N VAL A 75 16.80 14.47 -18.42
CA VAL A 75 16.73 14.37 -16.95
C VAL A 75 15.42 13.75 -16.50
N LYS A 76 14.28 14.22 -17.03
CA LYS A 76 12.95 13.67 -16.71
C LYS A 76 12.83 12.19 -17.06
N GLU A 77 13.28 11.81 -18.25
CA GLU A 77 13.24 10.41 -18.69
C GLU A 77 14.15 9.52 -17.85
N LEU A 78 15.32 10.02 -17.44
CA LEU A 78 16.17 9.29 -16.50
C LEU A 78 15.51 9.19 -15.12
N LEU A 79 14.94 10.28 -14.61
CA LEU A 79 14.24 10.32 -13.33
C LEU A 79 13.09 9.31 -13.30
N LYS A 80 12.25 9.26 -14.35
CA LYS A 80 11.21 8.24 -14.50
C LYS A 80 11.79 6.83 -14.43
N LYS A 81 12.88 6.55 -15.15
CA LYS A 81 13.53 5.23 -15.18
C LYS A 81 14.04 4.84 -13.79
N GLU A 82 14.71 5.74 -13.08
CA GLU A 82 15.21 5.47 -11.72
C GLU A 82 14.05 5.27 -10.73
N MET A 83 12.98 6.06 -10.83
CA MET A 83 11.78 5.89 -10.00
C MET A 83 11.11 4.52 -10.23
N VAL A 84 10.97 4.09 -11.48
CA VAL A 84 10.48 2.74 -11.81
C VAL A 84 11.43 1.66 -11.28
N SER A 85 12.74 1.86 -11.42
CA SER A 85 13.76 0.93 -10.93
C SER A 85 13.66 0.71 -9.42
N ILE A 86 13.49 1.78 -8.64
CA ILE A 86 13.30 1.70 -7.19
C ILE A 86 12.05 0.90 -6.84
N LEU A 87 10.93 1.15 -7.52
CA LEU A 87 9.68 0.42 -7.29
C LEU A 87 9.79 -1.05 -7.71
N GLY A 88 10.54 -1.35 -8.77
CA GLY A 88 10.73 -2.68 -9.32
C GLY A 88 9.58 -3.13 -10.20
N ASN A 89 9.36 -4.45 -10.28
CA ASN A 89 8.27 -5.04 -11.06
C ASN A 89 6.95 -4.98 -10.30
N SER A 90 5.82 -4.99 -11.03
CA SER A 90 4.50 -5.17 -10.43
C SER A 90 4.42 -6.52 -9.69
N GLN A 91 3.86 -6.51 -8.49
CA GLN A 91 3.70 -7.70 -7.65
C GLN A 91 2.26 -7.74 -7.09
N PRO A 92 1.25 -8.03 -7.92
CA PRO A 92 -0.15 -8.08 -7.46
C PRO A 92 -0.37 -9.20 -6.43
N ILE A 93 -1.48 -9.12 -5.68
CA ILE A 93 -1.87 -10.21 -4.77
C ILE A 93 -2.45 -11.34 -5.61
N MET A 94 -1.69 -12.41 -5.76
CA MET A 94 -2.10 -13.63 -6.47
C MET A 94 -2.53 -14.69 -5.45
N VAL A 95 -3.68 -15.30 -5.66
CA VAL A 95 -4.15 -16.43 -4.84
C VAL A 95 -3.46 -17.70 -5.34
N TYR A 96 -2.68 -18.35 -4.49
CA TYR A 96 -1.90 -19.55 -4.82
C TYR A 96 -1.85 -20.54 -3.64
N GLY A 97 -1.40 -21.77 -3.91
CA GLY A 97 -1.19 -22.79 -2.89
C GLY A 97 -2.49 -23.39 -2.36
N ASP A 98 -2.43 -23.93 -1.15
CA ASP A 98 -3.56 -24.57 -0.48
C ASP A 98 -4.62 -23.55 -0.06
N LYS A 99 -5.90 -23.97 -0.11
CA LYS A 99 -7.02 -23.15 0.34
C LYS A 99 -7.22 -23.24 1.86
N PRO A 100 -7.61 -22.13 2.52
CA PRO A 100 -7.74 -20.78 1.97
C PRO A 100 -6.40 -20.04 1.85
N PHE A 101 -6.31 -19.13 0.88
CA PHE A 101 -5.28 -18.09 0.90
C PHE A 101 -5.63 -17.03 1.96
N VAL A 102 -4.77 -16.85 2.96
CA VAL A 102 -5.06 -16.00 4.12
C VAL A 102 -4.32 -14.67 4.03
N ILE A 103 -5.10 -13.58 4.05
CA ILE A 103 -4.62 -12.20 4.09
C ILE A 103 -4.89 -11.64 5.48
N LEU A 104 -3.83 -11.27 6.20
CA LEU A 104 -3.91 -10.52 7.45
C LEU A 104 -3.77 -9.02 7.14
N ALA A 105 -4.88 -8.30 7.17
CA ALA A 105 -4.88 -6.86 6.91
C ALA A 105 -4.59 -6.09 8.20
N ILE A 106 -3.55 -5.26 8.20
CA ILE A 106 -3.13 -4.45 9.35
C ILE A 106 -3.02 -2.98 8.96
N GLY A 107 -2.97 -2.10 9.96
CA GLY A 107 -2.85 -0.65 9.74
C GLY A 107 -3.65 0.13 10.77
N VAL A 108 -3.34 1.41 10.89
CA VAL A 108 -3.91 2.27 11.94
C VAL A 108 -5.37 2.65 11.62
N ASN A 109 -6.09 3.13 12.61
CA ASN A 109 -7.47 3.57 12.41
C ASN A 109 -7.53 4.75 11.41
N GLY A 110 -8.54 4.74 10.54
CA GLY A 110 -8.79 5.84 9.59
C GLY A 110 -8.01 5.77 8.27
N VAL A 111 -7.07 4.84 8.11
CA VAL A 111 -6.31 4.67 6.84
C VAL A 111 -7.07 3.93 5.73
N GLY A 112 -8.33 3.57 5.98
CA GLY A 112 -9.17 2.86 5.00
C GLY A 112 -9.07 1.34 5.03
N LYS A 113 -8.53 0.72 6.10
CA LYS A 113 -8.34 -0.74 6.20
C LYS A 113 -9.60 -1.56 5.88
N THR A 114 -10.70 -1.36 6.61
CA THR A 114 -11.97 -2.07 6.40
C THR A 114 -12.55 -1.81 4.99
N THR A 115 -12.36 -0.60 4.45
CA THR A 115 -12.75 -0.28 3.07
C THR A 115 -11.91 -1.06 2.06
N THR A 116 -10.59 -1.11 2.23
CA THR A 116 -9.69 -1.90 1.37
C THR A 116 -10.04 -3.39 1.41
N ILE A 117 -10.33 -3.94 2.60
CA ILE A 117 -10.79 -5.33 2.76
C ILE A 117 -12.06 -5.58 1.95
N GLY A 118 -13.06 -4.71 2.07
CA GLY A 118 -14.33 -4.86 1.34
C GLY A 118 -14.16 -4.78 -0.18
N LYS A 119 -13.35 -3.84 -0.67
CA LYS A 119 -13.04 -3.72 -2.10
C LYS A 119 -12.26 -4.92 -2.62
N LEU A 120 -11.27 -5.40 -1.86
CA LEU A 120 -10.48 -6.57 -2.22
C LEU A 120 -11.33 -7.85 -2.24
N ALA A 121 -12.23 -7.99 -1.27
CA ALA A 121 -13.20 -9.09 -1.24
C ALA A 121 -14.12 -9.08 -2.47
N HIS A 122 -14.66 -7.91 -2.84
CA HIS A 122 -15.45 -7.77 -4.04
C HIS A 122 -14.66 -8.14 -5.30
N ARG A 123 -13.40 -7.72 -5.37
CA ARG A 123 -12.52 -8.04 -6.50
C ARG A 123 -12.28 -9.55 -6.64
N PHE A 124 -11.98 -10.25 -5.56
CA PHE A 124 -11.84 -11.71 -5.59
C PHE A 124 -13.15 -12.40 -5.96
N TYR A 125 -14.28 -11.93 -5.42
CA TYR A 125 -15.60 -12.44 -5.80
C TYR A 125 -15.88 -12.26 -7.30
N SER A 126 -15.58 -11.09 -7.86
CA SER A 126 -15.72 -10.79 -9.29
C SER A 126 -14.77 -11.62 -10.18
N GLN A 127 -13.70 -12.18 -9.61
CA GLN A 127 -12.82 -13.16 -10.26
C GLN A 127 -13.34 -14.61 -10.15
N GLY A 128 -14.50 -14.82 -9.54
CA GLY A 128 -15.10 -16.15 -9.32
C GLY A 128 -14.60 -16.88 -8.08
N LEU A 129 -13.83 -16.20 -7.20
CA LEU A 129 -13.32 -16.78 -5.96
C LEU A 129 -14.32 -16.59 -4.82
N SER A 130 -14.47 -17.61 -3.99
CA SER A 130 -15.20 -17.53 -2.73
C SER A 130 -14.36 -16.83 -1.66
N VAL A 131 -14.99 -15.91 -0.92
CA VAL A 131 -14.32 -15.07 0.08
C VAL A 131 -15.00 -15.17 1.44
N LEU A 132 -14.21 -15.28 2.50
CA LEU A 132 -14.65 -15.19 3.89
C LEU A 132 -13.89 -14.07 4.61
N LEU A 133 -14.64 -13.19 5.27
CA LEU A 133 -14.10 -12.10 6.07
C LEU A 133 -14.12 -12.48 7.56
N ALA A 134 -13.04 -12.16 8.28
CA ALA A 134 -12.95 -12.34 9.72
C ALA A 134 -12.95 -10.97 10.42
N ALA A 135 -13.95 -10.71 11.27
CA ALA A 135 -14.11 -9.45 11.99
C ALA A 135 -13.20 -9.35 13.23
N GLY A 136 -11.88 -9.21 13.02
CA GLY A 136 -10.90 -9.14 14.09
C GLY A 136 -10.71 -7.74 14.72
N ASP A 137 -11.34 -6.67 14.22
CA ASP A 137 -11.49 -5.40 14.97
C ASP A 137 -12.61 -5.53 16.02
N THR A 138 -12.43 -6.44 16.98
CA THR A 138 -13.47 -6.83 17.94
C THR A 138 -13.77 -5.74 18.97
N PHE A 139 -12.89 -4.74 19.14
CA PHE A 139 -13.07 -3.65 20.09
C PHE A 139 -14.08 -2.59 19.63
N ARG A 140 -14.40 -2.54 18.34
CA ARG A 140 -15.29 -1.54 17.76
C ARG A 140 -16.51 -2.23 17.21
N ALA A 141 -17.63 -2.15 17.93
CA ALA A 141 -18.93 -2.63 17.43
C ALA A 141 -19.24 -2.04 16.04
N ALA A 142 -19.05 -0.73 15.87
CA ALA A 142 -19.18 -0.07 14.57
C ALA A 142 -18.21 -0.58 13.49
N GLY A 143 -17.03 -1.09 13.87
CA GLY A 143 -16.09 -1.72 12.95
C GLY A 143 -16.62 -3.06 12.42
N ILE A 144 -17.18 -3.89 13.31
CA ILE A 144 -17.83 -5.16 12.95
C ILE A 144 -19.03 -4.90 12.02
N GLU A 145 -19.89 -3.93 12.37
CA GLU A 145 -21.05 -3.55 11.54
C GLU A 145 -20.63 -3.02 10.17
N GLN A 146 -19.57 -2.20 10.12
CA GLN A 146 -19.02 -1.70 8.86
C GLN A 146 -18.49 -2.84 7.98
N LEU A 147 -17.77 -3.81 8.56
CA LEU A 147 -17.29 -4.97 7.81
C LEU A 147 -18.45 -5.85 7.32
N GLU A 148 -19.54 -5.97 8.09
CA GLU A 148 -20.75 -6.70 7.66
C GLU A 148 -21.43 -6.06 6.45
N ILE A 149 -21.49 -4.73 6.39
CA ILE A 149 -22.00 -4.03 5.21
C ILE A 149 -21.12 -4.33 3.99
N TRP A 150 -19.80 -4.32 4.17
CA TRP A 150 -18.86 -4.66 3.09
C TRP A 150 -18.97 -6.13 2.67
N ALA A 151 -19.13 -7.06 3.62
CA ALA A 151 -19.33 -8.48 3.32
C ALA A 151 -20.56 -8.68 2.42
N LYS A 152 -21.68 -8.05 2.76
CA LYS A 152 -22.91 -8.09 1.95
C LYS A 152 -22.71 -7.49 0.56
N ARG A 153 -22.03 -6.34 0.46
CA ARG A 153 -21.73 -5.69 -0.83
C ARG A 153 -20.79 -6.52 -1.71
N ALA A 154 -19.87 -7.26 -1.10
CA ALA A 154 -18.88 -8.08 -1.78
C ALA A 154 -19.36 -9.52 -2.04
N ASN A 155 -20.58 -9.90 -1.64
CA ASN A 155 -21.06 -11.30 -1.61
C ASN A 155 -20.10 -12.25 -0.86
N ALA A 156 -19.43 -11.75 0.17
CA ALA A 156 -18.49 -12.51 0.99
C ALA A 156 -19.17 -13.06 2.24
N GLN A 157 -18.70 -14.23 2.70
CA GLN A 157 -19.08 -14.79 4.00
C GLN A 157 -18.45 -13.97 5.13
N LEU A 158 -19.02 -14.00 6.33
CA LEU A 158 -18.50 -13.27 7.49
C LEU A 158 -18.46 -14.17 8.72
N VAL A 159 -17.32 -14.18 9.41
CA VAL A 159 -17.17 -14.71 10.77
C VAL A 159 -16.92 -13.55 11.71
N LYS A 160 -17.78 -13.44 12.74
CA LYS A 160 -17.72 -12.40 13.77
C LYS A 160 -18.13 -12.96 15.11
N HIS A 161 -17.51 -12.47 16.17
CA HIS A 161 -17.93 -12.71 17.56
C HIS A 161 -18.57 -11.44 18.15
N GLN A 162 -18.92 -11.49 19.44
CA GLN A 162 -19.42 -10.32 20.17
C GLN A 162 -18.31 -9.27 20.35
N SER A 163 -18.69 -8.00 20.49
CA SER A 163 -17.75 -6.92 20.77
C SER A 163 -16.93 -7.22 22.04
N GLY A 164 -15.62 -7.00 21.99
CA GLY A 164 -14.68 -7.31 23.07
C GLY A 164 -14.15 -8.76 23.08
N SER A 165 -14.56 -9.59 22.11
CA SER A 165 -14.01 -10.94 21.97
C SER A 165 -12.54 -10.93 21.56
N ASP A 166 -11.84 -12.05 21.76
CA ASP A 166 -10.44 -12.22 21.34
C ASP A 166 -10.30 -12.21 19.80
N PRO A 167 -9.59 -11.24 19.19
CA PRO A 167 -9.38 -11.21 17.73
C PRO A 167 -8.74 -12.48 17.18
N ALA A 168 -7.86 -13.11 17.97
CA ALA A 168 -7.17 -14.32 17.55
C ALA A 168 -8.12 -15.52 17.43
N ALA A 169 -9.15 -15.60 18.30
CA ALA A 169 -10.18 -16.62 18.22
C ALA A 169 -11.04 -16.45 16.96
N VAL A 170 -11.42 -15.20 16.64
CA VAL A 170 -12.17 -14.90 15.40
C VAL A 170 -11.39 -15.33 14.15
N ALA A 171 -10.08 -15.05 14.11
CA ALA A 171 -9.22 -15.47 13.00
C ALA A 171 -9.09 -17.00 12.89
N PHE A 172 -8.97 -17.71 14.02
CA PHE A 172 -8.93 -19.17 14.05
C PHE A 172 -10.21 -19.78 13.47
N ASP A 173 -11.36 -19.35 13.99
CA ASP A 173 -12.67 -19.87 13.59
C ASP A 173 -12.98 -19.54 12.12
N ALA A 174 -12.54 -18.38 11.64
CA ALA A 174 -12.65 -18.00 10.23
C ALA A 174 -11.87 -18.95 9.30
N ILE A 175 -10.62 -19.28 9.65
CA ILE A 175 -9.80 -20.22 8.86
C ILE A 175 -10.37 -21.63 8.92
N ALA A 176 -10.80 -22.09 10.10
CA ALA A 176 -11.43 -23.39 10.26
C ALA A 176 -12.72 -23.51 9.43
N ALA A 177 -13.58 -22.48 9.49
CA ALA A 177 -14.80 -22.41 8.68
C ALA A 177 -14.50 -22.38 7.19
N ALA A 178 -13.51 -21.60 6.76
CA ALA A 178 -13.09 -21.52 5.37
C ALA A 178 -12.60 -22.88 4.83
N ARG A 179 -11.79 -23.61 5.60
CA ARG A 179 -11.33 -24.96 5.24
C ARG A 179 -12.47 -25.96 5.12
N HIS A 180 -13.42 -25.93 6.06
CA HIS A 180 -14.59 -26.82 6.01
C HIS A 180 -15.51 -26.50 4.81
N ARG A 181 -15.60 -25.23 4.41
CA ARG A 181 -16.48 -24.75 3.34
C ARG A 181 -15.79 -24.66 1.97
N ASP A 182 -14.54 -25.11 1.87
CA ASP A 182 -13.69 -25.00 0.67
C ASP A 182 -13.61 -23.57 0.10
N VAL A 183 -13.47 -22.58 1.00
CA VAL A 183 -13.38 -21.16 0.61
C VAL A 183 -11.99 -20.83 0.09
N ASP A 184 -11.90 -20.07 -1.00
CA ASP A 184 -10.65 -19.73 -1.68
C ASP A 184 -9.80 -18.73 -0.89
N VAL A 185 -10.41 -17.68 -0.33
CA VAL A 185 -9.70 -16.57 0.33
C VAL A 185 -10.30 -16.24 1.69
N VAL A 186 -9.43 -16.05 2.70
CA VAL A 186 -9.80 -15.46 3.99
C VAL A 186 -9.11 -14.12 4.15
N ILE A 187 -9.87 -13.06 4.47
CA ILE A 187 -9.31 -11.75 4.79
C ILE A 187 -9.64 -11.42 6.25
N VAL A 188 -8.62 -11.24 7.07
CA VAL A 188 -8.73 -10.94 8.50
C VAL A 188 -8.58 -9.44 8.72
N ASP A 189 -9.64 -8.78 9.19
CA ASP A 189 -9.56 -7.40 9.68
C ASP A 189 -8.96 -7.36 11.09
N THR A 190 -8.30 -6.27 11.46
CA THR A 190 -7.67 -6.12 12.79
C THR A 190 -7.92 -4.75 13.40
N ALA A 191 -7.70 -4.64 14.71
CA ALA A 191 -7.64 -3.34 15.37
C ALA A 191 -6.50 -2.47 14.79
N GLY A 192 -6.66 -1.15 14.86
CA GLY A 192 -5.68 -0.15 14.38
C GLY A 192 -5.35 0.94 15.40
N ARG A 193 -5.51 0.68 16.70
CA ARG A 193 -5.37 1.67 17.78
C ARG A 193 -3.89 1.97 18.09
N LEU A 194 -3.28 2.91 17.36
CA LEU A 194 -1.83 3.20 17.48
C LEU A 194 -1.39 3.89 18.78
N HIS A 195 -2.30 4.51 19.53
CA HIS A 195 -1.99 5.22 20.78
C HIS A 195 -1.47 4.27 21.88
N THR A 196 -1.67 2.96 21.73
CA THR A 196 -1.15 1.92 22.61
C THR A 196 -0.21 1.00 21.82
N LYS A 197 0.98 1.50 21.47
CA LYS A 197 1.94 0.82 20.57
C LYS A 197 2.23 -0.63 20.99
N SER A 198 2.63 -0.86 22.25
CA SER A 198 3.03 -2.20 22.69
C SER A 198 1.85 -3.19 22.77
N PRO A 199 0.69 -2.84 23.37
CA PRO A 199 -0.47 -3.74 23.39
C PRO A 199 -0.98 -4.14 22.00
N LEU A 200 -1.04 -3.19 21.05
CA LEU A 200 -1.48 -3.48 19.68
C LEU A 200 -0.55 -4.48 18.99
N MET A 201 0.77 -4.31 19.13
CA MET A 201 1.73 -5.19 18.48
C MET A 201 1.68 -6.60 19.06
N GLU A 202 1.52 -6.75 20.37
CA GLU A 202 1.40 -8.07 21.00
C GLU A 202 0.10 -8.78 20.62
N GLU A 203 -1.00 -8.04 20.47
CA GLU A 203 -2.26 -8.56 19.93
C GLU A 203 -2.09 -9.06 18.49
N LEU A 204 -1.49 -8.27 17.60
CA LEU A 204 -1.29 -8.67 16.22
C LEU A 204 -0.33 -9.86 16.08
N LYS A 205 0.73 -9.93 16.91
CA LYS A 205 1.60 -11.12 16.99
C LYS A 205 0.83 -12.34 17.50
N LYS A 206 -0.11 -12.17 18.42
CA LYS A 206 -0.97 -13.26 18.88
C LYS A 206 -1.89 -13.74 17.75
N VAL A 207 -2.52 -12.83 17.01
CA VAL A 207 -3.37 -13.16 15.86
C VAL A 207 -2.56 -13.93 14.81
N LYS A 208 -1.38 -13.43 14.40
CA LYS A 208 -0.51 -14.12 13.44
C LYS A 208 -0.14 -15.54 13.90
N ARG A 209 0.30 -15.71 15.15
CA ARG A 209 0.62 -17.04 15.72
C ARG A 209 -0.56 -18.00 15.71
N VAL A 210 -1.78 -17.50 15.91
CA VAL A 210 -2.99 -18.35 15.89
C VAL A 210 -3.39 -18.71 14.46
N ILE A 211 -3.23 -17.79 13.51
CA ILE A 211 -3.38 -18.07 12.07
C ILE A 211 -2.42 -19.18 11.64
N GLU A 212 -1.13 -19.09 12.01
CA GLU A 212 -0.11 -20.11 11.72
C GLU A 212 -0.46 -21.49 12.31
N LYS A 213 -1.11 -21.52 13.49
CA LYS A 213 -1.59 -22.76 14.12
C LYS A 213 -2.82 -23.33 13.41
N ALA A 214 -3.70 -22.50 12.89
CA ALA A 214 -4.89 -22.93 12.16
C ALA A 214 -4.54 -23.51 10.78
N MET A 215 -3.50 -22.97 10.15
CA MET A 215 -2.99 -23.40 8.86
C MET A 215 -1.49 -23.11 8.73
N THR A 216 -0.70 -24.16 8.56
CA THR A 216 0.75 -24.04 8.32
C THR A 216 1.00 -23.23 7.06
N GLY A 217 1.90 -22.24 7.13
CA GLY A 217 2.23 -21.34 6.02
C GLY A 217 1.31 -20.11 5.89
N ALA A 218 0.25 -20.00 6.69
CA ALA A 218 -0.58 -18.80 6.78
C ALA A 218 -0.04 -17.82 7.86
N PRO A 219 -0.28 -16.49 7.74
CA PRO A 219 -0.87 -15.83 6.58
C PRO A 219 0.12 -15.75 5.42
N GLN A 220 -0.35 -15.99 4.20
CA GLN A 220 0.43 -15.86 2.97
C GLN A 220 0.70 -14.39 2.64
N GLU A 221 -0.21 -13.48 3.05
CA GLU A 221 -0.03 -12.04 2.90
C GLU A 221 -0.32 -11.32 4.22
N VAL A 222 0.63 -10.51 4.70
CA VAL A 222 0.44 -9.50 5.74
C VAL A 222 0.38 -8.14 5.04
N LEU A 223 -0.85 -7.68 4.77
CA LEU A 223 -1.12 -6.48 3.99
C LEU A 223 -1.22 -5.26 4.91
N LEU A 224 -0.25 -4.37 4.86
CA LEU A 224 -0.29 -3.10 5.58
C LEU A 224 -1.06 -2.05 4.76
N VAL A 225 -2.16 -1.55 5.31
CA VAL A 225 -2.93 -0.45 4.71
C VAL A 225 -2.41 0.89 5.24
N VAL A 226 -2.06 1.77 4.30
CA VAL A 226 -1.39 3.04 4.57
C VAL A 226 -2.15 4.18 3.88
N ASP A 227 -2.26 5.31 4.55
CA ASP A 227 -2.87 6.52 4.02
C ASP A 227 -1.81 7.42 3.36
N ALA A 228 -1.93 7.65 2.05
CA ALA A 228 -1.00 8.47 1.27
C ALA A 228 -0.94 9.94 1.73
N THR A 229 -1.95 10.44 2.43
CA THR A 229 -1.96 11.83 2.95
C THR A 229 -0.97 12.04 4.10
N THR A 230 -0.49 10.95 4.72
CA THR A 230 0.25 11.01 5.99
C THR A 230 1.77 11.17 5.83
N GLY A 231 2.31 11.02 4.61
CA GLY A 231 3.74 11.23 4.30
C GLY A 231 4.68 10.44 5.22
N GLN A 232 5.67 11.09 5.83
CA GLN A 232 6.60 10.46 6.78
C GLN A 232 5.98 9.68 7.96
N ASN A 233 4.72 9.94 8.34
CA ASN A 233 4.04 9.14 9.36
C ASN A 233 3.74 7.72 8.85
N ALA A 234 3.43 7.57 7.57
CA ALA A 234 3.25 6.27 6.93
C ALA A 234 4.54 5.45 6.94
N LEU A 235 5.70 6.09 6.68
CA LEU A 235 7.00 5.41 6.71
C LEU A 235 7.31 4.83 8.09
N ARG A 236 7.12 5.64 9.13
CA ARG A 236 7.30 5.21 10.53
C ARG A 236 6.33 4.09 10.94
N GLN A 237 5.11 4.12 10.42
CA GLN A 237 4.16 3.02 10.63
C GLN A 237 4.62 1.75 9.93
N ALA A 238 5.05 1.85 8.67
CA ALA A 238 5.56 0.72 7.91
C ALA A 238 6.75 0.05 8.61
N GLU A 239 7.73 0.83 9.07
CA GLU A 239 8.85 0.34 9.87
C GLU A 239 8.37 -0.45 11.10
N MET A 240 7.51 0.17 11.90
CA MET A 240 7.04 -0.39 13.16
C MET A 240 6.24 -1.69 12.97
N PHE A 241 5.31 -1.73 12.00
CA PHE A 241 4.54 -2.95 11.70
C PHE A 241 5.42 -4.04 11.09
N ASN A 242 6.36 -3.67 10.21
CA ASN A 242 7.27 -4.62 9.60
C ASN A 242 8.17 -5.29 10.65
N ASN A 243 8.77 -4.51 11.55
CA ASN A 243 9.60 -5.02 12.62
C ASN A 243 8.82 -5.93 13.60
N ALA A 244 7.53 -5.69 13.79
CA ALA A 244 6.72 -6.43 14.74
C ALA A 244 6.10 -7.72 14.19
N ILE A 245 5.64 -7.71 12.93
CA ILE A 245 4.77 -8.76 12.36
C ILE A 245 5.34 -9.32 11.05
N GLY A 246 6.25 -8.60 10.38
CA GLY A 246 6.76 -8.94 9.04
C GLY A 246 5.70 -8.64 7.98
N VAL A 247 5.78 -7.46 7.38
CA VAL A 247 4.83 -7.01 6.34
C VAL A 247 5.29 -7.54 4.99
N THR A 248 4.37 -8.12 4.22
CA THR A 248 4.67 -8.69 2.89
C THR A 248 4.26 -7.79 1.74
N GLY A 249 3.41 -6.79 2.02
CA GLY A 249 2.91 -5.89 1.01
C GLY A 249 2.17 -4.68 1.59
N VAL A 250 2.08 -3.61 0.80
CA VAL A 250 1.37 -2.38 1.16
C VAL A 250 0.18 -2.14 0.24
N ALA A 251 -0.94 -1.74 0.82
CA ALA A 251 -2.05 -1.10 0.11
C ALA A 251 -2.05 0.39 0.44
N LEU A 252 -1.80 1.24 -0.56
CA LEU A 252 -1.79 2.69 -0.39
C LEU A 252 -3.18 3.26 -0.73
N THR A 253 -3.78 4.02 0.18
CA THR A 253 -5.13 4.59 0.00
C THR A 253 -5.09 6.11 -0.07
N LYS A 254 -6.21 6.70 -0.52
CA LYS A 254 -6.44 8.16 -0.57
C LYS A 254 -5.44 8.92 -1.43
N LEU A 255 -4.95 8.29 -2.49
CA LEU A 255 -4.03 8.93 -3.44
C LEU A 255 -4.68 10.14 -4.13
N ASP A 256 -5.99 10.08 -4.36
CA ASP A 256 -6.83 11.15 -4.92
C ASP A 256 -6.87 12.43 -4.06
N GLY A 257 -6.57 12.32 -2.77
CA GLY A 257 -6.63 13.43 -1.83
C GLY A 257 -5.37 14.27 -1.71
N THR A 258 -4.21 13.79 -2.18
CA THR A 258 -2.91 14.22 -1.63
C THR A 258 -1.88 14.66 -2.69
N ALA A 259 -0.94 15.51 -2.27
CA ALA A 259 0.29 15.79 -3.01
C ALA A 259 1.48 14.89 -2.57
N LYS A 260 1.27 14.00 -1.60
CA LYS A 260 2.32 13.19 -0.94
C LYS A 260 2.42 11.76 -1.49
N GLY A 261 2.37 11.62 -2.81
CA GLY A 261 2.41 10.32 -3.48
C GLY A 261 3.77 9.63 -3.42
N GLY A 262 4.86 10.34 -3.08
CA GLY A 262 6.22 9.81 -3.10
C GLY A 262 6.52 8.73 -2.06
N ILE A 263 5.64 8.56 -1.07
CA ILE A 263 5.86 7.61 0.04
C ILE A 263 6.06 6.15 -0.41
N VAL A 264 5.55 5.77 -1.59
CA VAL A 264 5.77 4.44 -2.18
C VAL A 264 7.25 4.14 -2.42
N PHE A 265 8.03 5.14 -2.83
CA PHE A 265 9.46 5.00 -3.09
C PHE A 265 10.23 4.78 -1.80
N ALA A 266 9.91 5.57 -0.76
CA ALA A 266 10.54 5.45 0.56
C ALA A 266 10.28 4.07 1.18
N ILE A 267 9.02 3.61 1.20
CA ILE A 267 8.65 2.29 1.74
C ILE A 267 9.40 1.17 1.02
N ARG A 268 9.45 1.22 -0.32
CA ARG A 268 10.14 0.21 -1.11
C ARG A 268 11.64 0.24 -0.89
N LYS A 269 12.26 1.42 -0.88
CA LYS A 269 13.71 1.57 -0.73
C LYS A 269 14.20 1.22 0.68
N ASP A 270 13.47 1.61 1.71
CA ASP A 270 13.90 1.41 3.09
C ASP A 270 13.62 0.00 3.62
N PHE A 271 12.51 -0.60 3.22
CA PHE A 271 12.05 -1.87 3.80
C PHE A 271 11.96 -3.02 2.79
N GLY A 272 12.14 -2.77 1.49
CA GLY A 272 11.98 -3.78 0.45
C GLY A 272 10.53 -4.23 0.23
N ILE A 273 9.56 -3.63 0.91
CA ILE A 273 8.15 -4.05 0.88
C ILE A 273 7.52 -3.59 -0.43
N PRO A 274 6.92 -4.49 -1.23
CA PRO A 274 6.24 -4.11 -2.45
C PRO A 274 4.91 -3.42 -2.16
N VAL A 275 4.57 -2.43 -2.98
CA VAL A 275 3.20 -1.92 -3.03
C VAL A 275 2.38 -2.90 -3.87
N ARG A 276 1.34 -3.47 -3.26
CA ARG A 276 0.43 -4.43 -3.89
C ARG A 276 -0.72 -3.73 -4.58
N LEU A 277 -1.27 -2.73 -3.89
CA LEU A 277 -2.55 -2.12 -4.23
C LEU A 277 -2.51 -0.61 -4.07
N ILE A 278 -3.26 0.07 -4.92
CA ILE A 278 -3.53 1.51 -4.81
C ILE A 278 -5.02 1.80 -4.81
N GLY A 279 -5.44 2.66 -3.89
CA GLY A 279 -6.80 3.15 -3.74
C GLY A 279 -6.90 4.62 -4.16
N ILE A 280 -7.71 4.90 -5.18
CA ILE A 280 -7.85 6.22 -5.82
C ILE A 280 -9.26 6.82 -5.69
N GLY A 281 -10.03 6.38 -4.70
CA GLY A 281 -11.40 6.86 -4.47
C GLY A 281 -12.20 5.98 -3.52
N GLU A 282 -13.50 6.26 -3.41
CA GLU A 282 -14.40 5.57 -2.47
C GLU A 282 -15.21 4.43 -3.11
N LYS A 283 -15.36 4.41 -4.44
CA LYS A 283 -16.18 3.39 -5.12
C LYS A 283 -15.54 2.02 -4.99
N ILE A 284 -16.36 0.98 -5.15
CA ILE A 284 -15.93 -0.41 -4.95
C ILE A 284 -14.80 -0.81 -5.91
N ASP A 285 -14.80 -0.26 -7.12
CA ASP A 285 -13.80 -0.51 -8.17
C ASP A 285 -12.58 0.43 -8.10
N ASP A 286 -12.52 1.32 -7.12
CA ASP A 286 -11.42 2.28 -6.97
C ASP A 286 -10.22 1.69 -6.19
N LEU A 287 -10.04 0.37 -6.21
CA LEU A 287 -8.88 -0.35 -5.70
C LEU A 287 -8.29 -1.18 -6.84
N GLN A 288 -7.02 -0.98 -7.17
CA GLN A 288 -6.36 -1.68 -8.27
C GLN A 288 -4.99 -2.20 -7.86
N ASP A 289 -4.46 -3.11 -8.67
CA ASP A 289 -3.06 -3.51 -8.55
C ASP A 289 -2.14 -2.34 -8.80
N PHE A 290 -1.03 -2.33 -8.07
CA PHE A 290 0.01 -1.36 -8.32
C PHE A 290 0.86 -1.77 -9.52
N ASN A 291 0.85 -0.91 -10.54
CA ASN A 291 1.77 -0.98 -11.67
C ASN A 291 2.80 0.16 -11.55
N PRO A 292 4.08 -0.14 -11.26
CA PRO A 292 5.14 0.87 -11.13
C PRO A 292 5.29 1.78 -12.34
N GLN A 293 5.21 1.21 -13.55
CA GLN A 293 5.35 1.95 -14.81
C GLN A 293 4.17 2.90 -15.01
N GLU A 294 2.94 2.43 -14.85
CA GLU A 294 1.75 3.28 -14.98
C GLU A 294 1.71 4.36 -13.90
N PHE A 295 2.14 4.05 -12.67
CA PHE A 295 2.18 5.01 -11.58
C PHE A 295 3.16 6.15 -11.85
N VAL A 296 4.38 5.81 -12.26
CA VAL A 296 5.39 6.83 -12.60
C VAL A 296 4.94 7.59 -13.85
N GLU A 297 4.44 6.94 -14.89
CA GLU A 297 3.98 7.66 -16.07
C GLU A 297 2.82 8.61 -15.75
N ALA A 298 1.86 8.19 -14.92
CA ALA A 298 0.77 9.05 -14.46
C ALA A 298 1.23 10.23 -13.59
N LEU A 299 2.35 10.09 -12.88
CA LEU A 299 2.95 11.17 -12.09
C LEU A 299 3.54 12.28 -12.97
N PHE A 300 4.05 11.94 -14.16
CA PHE A 300 4.71 12.87 -15.10
C PHE A 300 3.84 13.31 -16.28
N SER A 301 2.74 12.62 -16.55
CA SER A 301 1.78 12.89 -17.63
C SER A 301 0.75 13.97 -17.32
#